data_AF-A0A7C9UV19-F1
#
_entry.id   AF-A0A7C9UV19-F1
#
_cell.length_a   1.000
_cell.length_b   1.000
_cell.length_c   1.000
_cell.angle_alpha   90.00
_cell.angle_beta   90.00
_cell.angle_gamma   90.00
#
_symmetry.space_group_name_H-M   'P 1'
#
loop_
_entity.id
_entity.type
_entity.pdbx_description
1 polymer ?
#
loop_
_entity_poly.entity_id
_entity_poly.type
_entity_poly.pdbx_seq_one_letter_code
_entity_poly.pdbx_strand_id
1 'polypeptide(L)'
;MSVDQQIITMMVPLSVLLLSGGLGLHWVGGHRATGVGHWIAGHMLVAVGVLVIGFRQDLPFPLTGAAGAPCILGGFLAVRMGLRRFQEKDGLGVHWWALMLASLGFNAFCFDLPPVHLRIAGNTASIAMVAFGLAWELLRSHIGPFHRWVGGGLSLFIAGYLTFRAATIAANPEITAPLAGGVYGAWAYVALIVWTRPTRW
;
A
#
# COMPACT_ATOMS: atom_id res chain seq x y z
N MET A 1 -5.63 23.85 -4.37
CA MET A 1 -5.88 22.84 -3.32
C MET A 1 -6.17 23.56 -2.00
N SER A 2 -7.15 23.13 -1.19
CA SER A 2 -7.37 23.76 0.12
C SER A 2 -6.31 23.32 1.14
N VAL A 3 -6.09 24.11 2.20
CA VAL A 3 -5.12 23.80 3.26
C VAL A 3 -5.42 22.44 3.90
N ASP A 4 -6.68 22.12 4.13
CA ASP A 4 -7.10 20.83 4.70
C ASP A 4 -6.70 19.66 3.78
N GLN A 5 -6.86 19.81 2.47
CA GLN A 5 -6.45 18.79 1.51
C GLN A 5 -4.93 18.60 1.50
N GLN A 6 -4.14 19.66 1.69
CA GLN A 6 -2.68 19.59 1.78
C GLN A 6 -2.23 18.89 3.05
N ILE A 7 -2.82 19.25 4.19
CA ILE A 7 -2.54 18.60 5.47
C ILE A 7 -2.83 17.09 5.36
N ILE A 8 -4.02 16.71 4.90
CA ILE A 8 -4.41 15.30 4.78
C ILE A 8 -3.47 14.56 3.82
N THR A 9 -3.11 15.16 2.68
CA THR A 9 -2.19 14.58 1.70
C THR A 9 -0.78 14.37 2.27
N MET A 10 -0.32 15.24 3.17
CA MET A 10 0.99 15.14 3.84
C MET A 10 1.00 14.15 5.00
N MET A 11 -0.15 13.89 5.65
CA MET A 11 -0.22 12.95 6.78
C MET A 11 0.09 11.50 6.35
N VAL A 12 -0.27 11.09 5.13
CA VAL A 12 0.02 9.73 4.64
C VAL A 12 1.52 9.50 4.45
N PRO A 13 2.24 10.29 3.63
CA PRO A 13 3.69 10.16 3.51
C PRO A 13 4.37 10.25 4.87
N LEU A 14 3.98 11.19 5.73
CA LEU A 14 4.57 11.33 7.06
C LEU A 14 4.39 10.05 7.90
N SER A 15 3.18 9.50 7.95
CA SER A 15 2.91 8.25 8.68
C SER A 15 3.76 7.10 8.13
N VAL A 16 3.85 6.99 6.81
CA VAL A 16 4.63 5.95 6.12
C VAL A 16 6.15 6.12 6.35
N LEU A 17 6.65 7.35 6.41
CA LEU A 17 8.03 7.68 6.75
C LEU A 17 8.34 7.35 8.22
N LEU A 18 7.45 7.72 9.15
CA LEU A 18 7.61 7.39 10.57
C LEU A 18 7.61 5.88 10.81
N LEU A 19 6.73 5.14 10.13
CA LEU A 19 6.73 3.68 10.17
C LEU A 19 8.03 3.11 9.61
N SER A 20 8.51 3.64 8.48
CA SER A 20 9.81 3.23 7.91
C SER A 20 10.97 3.52 8.86
N GLY A 21 10.94 4.64 9.58
CA GLY A 21 11.93 4.96 10.62
C GLY A 21 11.91 3.94 11.76
N GLY A 22 10.72 3.57 12.25
CA GLY A 22 10.55 2.51 13.24
C GLY A 22 11.06 1.15 12.75
N LEU A 23 10.83 0.81 11.48
CA LEU A 23 11.38 -0.38 10.84
C LEU A 23 12.91 -0.32 10.68
N GLY A 24 13.47 0.86 10.41
CA GLY A 24 14.91 1.08 10.33
C GLY A 24 15.60 0.76 11.66
N LEU A 25 14.99 1.14 12.78
CA LEU A 25 15.48 0.78 14.12
C LEU A 25 15.45 -0.74 14.36
N HIS A 26 14.45 -1.45 13.80
CA HIS A 26 14.38 -2.91 13.83
C HIS A 26 15.36 -3.60 12.87
N TRP A 27 15.69 -2.98 11.72
CA TRP A 27 16.65 -3.50 10.75
C TRP A 27 18.02 -3.71 11.39
N VAL A 28 18.52 -2.73 12.14
CA VAL A 28 19.87 -2.73 12.71
C VAL A 28 20.11 -3.90 13.70
N GLY A 29 19.05 -4.54 14.21
CA GLY A 29 19.15 -5.51 15.31
C GLY A 29 18.80 -6.97 15.03
N GLY A 30 18.47 -7.41 13.80
CA GLY A 30 17.74 -8.68 13.63
C GLY A 30 18.09 -9.60 12.45
N HIS A 31 17.92 -10.90 12.69
CA HIS A 31 17.69 -11.93 11.66
C HIS A 31 16.55 -11.45 10.73
N ARG A 32 16.71 -11.59 9.40
CA ARG A 32 15.75 -11.14 8.36
C ARG A 32 15.78 -9.64 7.99
N ALA A 33 16.89 -8.95 8.26
CA ALA A 33 17.20 -7.59 7.81
C ALA A 33 16.81 -7.30 6.34
N THR A 34 17.07 -8.24 5.44
CA THR A 34 16.74 -8.09 4.01
C THR A 34 15.25 -7.93 3.75
N GLY A 35 14.39 -8.61 4.52
CA GLY A 35 12.93 -8.48 4.40
C GLY A 35 12.44 -7.11 4.88
N VAL A 36 12.99 -6.65 6.00
CA VAL A 36 12.69 -5.31 6.57
C VAL A 36 13.13 -4.20 5.60
N GLY A 37 14.26 -4.36 4.93
CA GLY A 37 14.71 -3.38 3.94
C GLY A 37 13.78 -3.24 2.73
N HIS A 38 13.18 -4.35 2.29
CA HIS A 38 12.17 -4.32 1.22
C HIS A 38 10.88 -3.64 1.68
N TRP A 39 10.50 -3.82 2.95
CA TRP A 39 9.39 -3.08 3.53
C TRP A 39 9.66 -1.58 3.54
N ILE A 40 10.82 -1.14 4.00
CA ILE A 40 11.18 0.29 4.01
C ILE A 40 11.18 0.87 2.60
N ALA A 41 11.85 0.21 1.64
CA ALA A 41 11.84 0.63 0.25
C ALA A 41 10.41 0.73 -0.31
N GLY A 42 9.57 -0.24 0.02
CA GLY A 42 8.17 -0.24 -0.41
C GLY A 42 7.35 0.91 0.15
N HIS A 43 7.48 1.17 1.44
CA HIS A 43 6.85 2.33 2.10
C HIS A 43 7.34 3.65 1.49
N MET A 44 8.64 3.80 1.24
CA MET A 44 9.21 4.98 0.58
C MET A 44 8.62 5.20 -0.81
N LEU A 45 8.52 4.14 -1.62
CA LEU A 45 7.90 4.21 -2.94
C LEU A 45 6.42 4.59 -2.88
N VAL A 46 5.65 4.04 -1.93
CA VAL A 46 4.25 4.46 -1.70
C VAL A 46 4.17 5.93 -1.30
N ALA A 47 5.01 6.38 -0.36
CA ALA A 47 5.04 7.77 0.09
C ALA A 47 5.36 8.73 -1.07
N VAL A 48 6.38 8.42 -1.87
CA VAL A 48 6.74 9.19 -3.08
C VAL A 48 5.59 9.20 -4.07
N GLY A 49 4.96 8.04 -4.34
CA GLY A 49 3.84 7.97 -5.27
C GLY A 49 2.63 8.79 -4.81
N VAL A 50 2.33 8.77 -3.51
CA VAL A 50 1.27 9.60 -2.91
C VAL A 50 1.61 11.08 -3.02
N LEU A 51 2.86 11.49 -2.74
CA LEU A 51 3.31 12.87 -2.91
C LEU A 51 3.20 13.32 -4.37
N VAL A 52 3.65 12.51 -5.32
CA VAL A 52 3.58 12.82 -6.77
C VAL A 52 2.13 13.01 -7.23
N ILE A 53 1.19 12.18 -6.74
CA ILE A 53 -0.24 12.34 -7.04
C ILE A 53 -0.83 13.56 -6.33
N GLY A 54 -0.43 13.80 -5.07
CA GLY A 54 -0.90 14.91 -4.25
C GLY A 54 -0.51 16.28 -4.80
N PHE A 55 0.75 16.41 -5.23
CA PHE A 55 1.33 17.63 -5.82
C PHE A 55 1.13 17.73 -7.33
N ARG A 56 0.14 17.02 -7.88
CA ARG A 56 -0.09 17.00 -9.33
C ARG A 56 -0.44 18.34 -9.97
N GLN A 57 -0.87 19.32 -9.16
CA GLN A 57 -1.15 20.67 -9.65
C GLN A 57 0.15 21.46 -9.90
N ASP A 58 1.22 21.09 -9.20
CA ASP A 58 2.53 21.76 -9.22
C ASP A 58 3.55 21.02 -10.08
N LEU A 59 3.21 19.81 -10.55
CA LEU A 59 4.06 18.95 -11.38
C LEU A 59 3.50 18.83 -12.82
N PRO A 60 4.36 18.62 -13.83
CA PRO A 60 3.89 18.41 -15.20
C PRO A 60 2.94 17.20 -15.27
N PHE A 61 1.79 17.38 -15.92
CA PHE A 61 0.71 16.39 -15.98
C PHE A 61 1.17 14.95 -16.32
N PRO A 62 2.08 14.71 -17.28
CA PRO A 62 2.54 13.36 -17.62
C PRO A 62 3.32 12.68 -16.47
N LEU A 63 4.10 13.44 -15.71
CA LEU A 63 4.90 12.91 -14.60
C LEU A 63 4.02 12.38 -13.47
N THR A 64 2.88 13.01 -13.22
CA THR A 64 2.03 12.68 -12.07
C THR A 64 1.32 11.33 -12.24
N GLY A 65 0.83 11.03 -13.44
CA GLY A 65 0.23 9.75 -13.78
C GLY A 65 1.25 8.65 -14.02
N ALA A 66 2.29 8.95 -14.80
CA ALA A 66 3.29 7.95 -15.21
C ALA A 66 4.26 7.57 -14.09
N ALA A 67 4.46 8.41 -13.07
CA ALA A 67 5.31 8.07 -11.93
C ALA A 67 4.51 7.70 -10.67
N GLY A 68 3.40 8.38 -10.40
CA GLY A 68 2.65 8.21 -9.14
C GLY A 68 2.12 6.79 -8.92
N ALA A 69 1.31 6.29 -9.84
CA ALA A 69 0.69 4.96 -9.72
C ALA A 69 1.74 3.82 -9.80
N PRO A 70 2.73 3.85 -10.70
CA PRO A 70 3.82 2.86 -10.69
C PRO A 70 4.65 2.88 -9.41
N CYS A 71 4.91 4.05 -8.80
CA CYS A 71 5.57 4.13 -7.49
C CYS A 71 4.74 3.45 -6.40
N ILE A 72 3.43 3.67 -6.34
CA ILE A 72 2.55 3.03 -5.35
C ILE A 72 2.55 1.50 -5.53
N LEU A 73 2.35 1.03 -6.76
CA LEU A 73 2.28 -0.41 -7.04
C LEU A 73 3.65 -1.10 -6.87
N GLY A 74 4.73 -0.45 -7.30
CA GLY A 74 6.10 -0.88 -7.03
C GLY A 74 6.40 -0.93 -5.53
N GLY A 75 5.83 0.01 -4.76
CA GLY A 75 5.90 0.01 -3.31
C GLY A 75 5.25 -1.22 -2.68
N PHE A 76 4.05 -1.59 -3.11
CA PHE A 76 3.40 -2.82 -2.64
C PHE A 76 4.14 -4.09 -3.05
N LEU A 77 4.71 -4.12 -4.25
CA LEU A 77 5.58 -5.22 -4.69
C LEU A 77 6.79 -5.38 -3.77
N ALA A 78 7.45 -4.28 -3.43
CA ALA A 78 8.56 -4.29 -2.48
C ALA A 78 8.11 -4.75 -1.09
N VAL A 79 6.96 -4.26 -0.59
CA VAL A 79 6.40 -4.73 0.69
C VAL A 79 6.20 -6.26 0.67
N ARG A 80 5.66 -6.77 -0.43
CA ARG A 80 5.45 -8.21 -0.59
C ARG A 80 6.74 -9.01 -0.66
N MET A 81 7.73 -8.56 -1.44
CA MET A 81 9.04 -9.19 -1.51
C MET A 81 9.67 -9.26 -0.11
N GLY A 82 9.48 -8.20 0.69
CA GLY A 82 9.86 -8.19 2.09
C GLY A 82 9.16 -9.27 2.91
N LEU A 83 7.84 -9.46 2.73
CA LEU A 83 7.08 -10.50 3.41
C LEU A 83 7.57 -11.90 3.03
N ARG A 84 7.86 -12.15 1.75
CA ARG A 84 8.38 -13.44 1.29
C ARG A 84 9.77 -13.73 1.82
N ARG A 85 10.67 -12.76 1.77
CA ARG A 85 12.01 -12.89 2.37
C ARG A 85 11.94 -13.07 3.88
N PHE A 86 10.99 -12.40 4.54
CA PHE A 86 10.72 -12.60 5.97
C PHE A 86 10.19 -14.02 6.26
N GLN A 87 9.43 -14.62 5.34
CA GLN A 87 8.96 -16.00 5.42
C GLN A 87 9.97 -17.02 4.85
N GLU A 88 11.16 -16.59 4.42
CA GLU A 88 12.17 -17.44 3.78
C GLU A 88 11.63 -18.19 2.54
N LYS A 89 10.71 -17.56 1.81
CA LYS A 89 10.15 -18.06 0.55
C LYS A 89 10.76 -17.34 -0.65
N ASP A 90 11.12 -18.10 -1.67
CA ASP A 90 11.70 -17.55 -2.90
C ASP A 90 10.67 -17.27 -4.01
N GLY A 91 11.01 -16.29 -4.84
CA GLY A 91 10.31 -15.95 -6.08
C GLY A 91 9.01 -15.15 -5.92
N LEU A 92 8.47 -14.70 -7.05
CA LEU A 92 7.13 -14.12 -7.17
C LEU A 92 6.26 -15.10 -7.97
N GLY A 93 5.16 -15.58 -7.38
CA GLY A 93 4.21 -16.43 -8.11
C GLY A 93 3.54 -15.68 -9.26
N VAL A 94 3.27 -16.36 -10.38
CA VAL A 94 2.67 -15.80 -11.62
C VAL A 94 1.41 -14.97 -11.36
N HIS A 95 0.54 -15.43 -10.44
CA HIS A 95 -0.70 -14.74 -10.09
C HIS A 95 -0.49 -13.29 -9.59
N TRP A 96 0.69 -12.95 -9.04
CA TRP A 96 0.98 -11.60 -8.60
C TRP A 96 1.53 -10.70 -9.68
N TRP A 97 2.30 -11.24 -10.62
CA TRP A 97 2.61 -10.50 -11.83
C TRP A 97 1.32 -10.17 -12.59
N ALA A 98 0.41 -11.14 -12.69
CA ALA A 98 -0.92 -10.91 -13.24
C ALA A 98 -1.70 -9.84 -12.45
N LEU A 99 -1.72 -9.91 -11.11
CA LEU A 99 -2.41 -8.91 -10.27
C LEU A 99 -1.82 -7.50 -10.44
N MET A 100 -0.50 -7.36 -10.50
CA MET A 100 0.17 -6.08 -10.70
C MET A 100 -0.06 -5.52 -12.09
N LEU A 101 0.05 -6.36 -13.13
CA LEU A 101 -0.23 -5.94 -14.50
C LEU A 101 -1.71 -5.56 -14.67
N ALA A 102 -2.63 -6.31 -14.08
CA ALA A 102 -4.05 -5.96 -14.05
C ALA A 102 -4.29 -4.64 -13.31
N SER A 103 -3.62 -4.44 -12.17
CA SER A 103 -3.73 -3.21 -11.39
C SER A 103 -3.15 -2.00 -12.12
N LEU A 104 -1.98 -2.14 -12.76
CA LEU A 104 -1.35 -1.13 -13.61
C LEU A 104 -2.20 -0.80 -14.82
N GLY A 105 -2.67 -1.81 -15.55
CA GLY A 105 -3.54 -1.65 -16.71
C GLY A 105 -4.86 -0.98 -16.36
N PHE A 106 -5.47 -1.36 -15.23
CA PHE A 106 -6.67 -0.72 -14.72
C PHE A 106 -6.42 0.73 -14.31
N ASN A 107 -5.31 1.02 -13.64
CA ASN A 107 -4.94 2.40 -13.28
C ASN A 107 -4.69 3.26 -14.52
N ALA A 108 -3.99 2.72 -15.52
CA ALA A 108 -3.73 3.39 -16.80
C ALA A 108 -5.04 3.68 -17.54
N PHE A 109 -5.95 2.71 -17.61
CA PHE A 109 -7.29 2.91 -18.17
C PHE A 109 -8.06 4.01 -17.40
N CYS A 110 -8.03 3.97 -16.06
CA CYS A 110 -8.70 4.96 -15.25
C CYS A 110 -8.10 6.36 -15.42
N PHE A 111 -6.80 6.49 -15.70
CA PHE A 111 -6.12 7.77 -15.88
C PHE A 111 -6.71 8.60 -17.03
N ASP A 112 -7.12 7.94 -18.12
CA ASP A 112 -7.69 8.60 -19.30
C ASP A 112 -9.18 8.97 -19.14
N LEU A 113 -9.85 8.52 -18.07
CA LEU A 113 -11.25 8.85 -17.84
C LEU A 113 -11.44 10.36 -17.61
N PRO A 114 -12.38 11.05 -18.29
CA PRO A 114 -12.56 12.49 -18.13
C PRO A 114 -12.82 12.96 -16.67
N PRO A 115 -13.63 12.25 -15.86
CA PRO A 115 -13.93 12.69 -14.49
C PRO A 115 -12.82 12.33 -13.49
N VAL A 116 -12.37 13.33 -12.73
CA VAL A 116 -11.34 13.17 -11.68
C VAL A 116 -11.75 12.17 -10.60
N HIS A 117 -13.02 12.12 -10.23
CA HIS A 117 -13.51 11.19 -9.20
C HIS A 117 -13.38 9.72 -9.63
N LEU A 118 -13.61 9.41 -10.91
CA LEU A 118 -13.43 8.04 -11.43
C LEU A 118 -11.95 7.62 -11.46
N ARG A 119 -11.03 8.55 -11.73
CA ARG A 119 -9.58 8.30 -11.60
C ARG A 119 -9.20 7.92 -10.17
N ILE A 120 -9.73 8.66 -9.19
CA ILE A 120 -9.47 8.42 -7.76
C ILE A 120 -10.09 7.10 -7.32
N ALA A 121 -11.33 6.81 -7.73
CA ALA A 121 -12.00 5.54 -7.46
C ALA A 121 -11.22 4.36 -8.05
N GLY A 122 -10.76 4.49 -9.29
CA GLY A 122 -9.93 3.50 -9.98
C GLY A 122 -8.65 3.19 -9.22
N ASN A 123 -7.90 4.23 -8.85
CA ASN A 123 -6.68 4.05 -8.06
C ASN A 123 -6.95 3.40 -6.69
N THR A 124 -8.02 3.81 -6.02
CA THR A 124 -8.44 3.22 -4.73
C THR A 124 -8.78 1.74 -4.88
N ALA A 125 -9.48 1.35 -5.95
CA ALA A 125 -9.80 -0.04 -6.25
C ALA A 125 -8.55 -0.86 -6.58
N SER A 126 -7.57 -0.33 -7.34
CA SER A 126 -6.29 -1.01 -7.55
C SER A 126 -5.60 -1.31 -6.23
N ILE A 127 -5.52 -0.33 -5.31
CA ILE A 127 -4.91 -0.52 -3.99
C ILE A 127 -5.67 -1.59 -3.20
N ALA A 128 -7.00 -1.58 -3.25
CA ALA A 128 -7.83 -2.61 -2.60
C ALA A 128 -7.53 -4.02 -3.10
N MET A 129 -7.37 -4.20 -4.42
CA MET A 129 -7.01 -5.48 -5.03
C MET A 129 -5.65 -5.99 -4.51
N VAL A 130 -4.66 -5.11 -4.39
CA VAL A 130 -3.33 -5.46 -3.87
C VAL A 130 -3.40 -5.81 -2.39
N ALA A 131 -4.13 -5.03 -1.58
CA ALA A 131 -4.35 -5.30 -0.17
C ALA A 131 -5.06 -6.64 0.04
N PHE A 132 -6.03 -6.98 -0.80
CA PHE A 132 -6.70 -8.29 -0.80
C PHE A 132 -5.73 -9.42 -1.12
N GLY A 133 -4.87 -9.26 -2.13
CA GLY A 133 -3.82 -10.23 -2.44
C GLY A 133 -2.89 -10.48 -1.25
N LEU A 134 -2.52 -9.43 -0.52
CA LEU A 134 -1.65 -9.52 0.65
C LEU A 134 -2.37 -10.22 1.82
N ALA A 135 -3.63 -9.88 2.04
CA ALA A 135 -4.49 -10.54 3.02
C ALA A 135 -4.57 -12.05 2.75
N TRP A 136 -4.81 -12.41 1.48
CA TRP A 136 -4.89 -13.80 1.04
C TRP A 136 -3.60 -14.57 1.28
N GLU A 137 -2.44 -13.99 0.97
CA GLU A 137 -1.15 -14.62 1.19
C GLU A 137 -0.82 -14.77 2.69
N LEU A 138 -1.17 -13.78 3.51
CA LEU A 138 -1.04 -13.87 4.97
C LEU A 138 -1.94 -14.97 5.53
N LEU A 139 -3.21 -15.02 5.15
CA LEU A 139 -4.17 -16.04 5.60
C LEU A 139 -3.79 -17.46 5.16
N ARG A 140 -3.00 -17.61 4.09
CA ARG A 140 -2.44 -18.90 3.64
C ARG A 140 -1.03 -19.20 4.18
N SER A 141 -0.42 -18.27 4.90
CA SER A 141 0.93 -18.47 5.41
C SER A 141 0.96 -19.47 6.57
N HIS A 142 2.13 -20.08 6.77
CA HIS A 142 2.43 -20.95 7.92
C HIS A 142 2.91 -20.17 9.14
N ILE A 143 2.73 -18.84 9.16
CA ILE A 143 3.00 -18.04 10.36
C ILE A 143 2.01 -18.48 11.44
N GLY A 144 2.39 -18.33 12.71
CA GLY A 144 1.55 -18.65 13.87
C GLY A 144 0.09 -18.21 13.68
N PRO A 145 -0.90 -19.01 14.14
CA PRO A 145 -2.31 -18.83 13.82
C PRO A 145 -2.82 -17.45 14.20
N PHE A 146 -2.32 -16.89 15.31
CA PHE A 146 -2.65 -15.53 15.75
C PHE A 146 -2.20 -14.47 14.74
N HIS A 147 -0.92 -14.43 14.37
CA HIS A 147 -0.39 -13.45 13.41
C HIS A 147 -1.05 -13.55 12.05
N ARG A 148 -1.38 -14.78 11.63
CA ARG A 148 -2.12 -15.05 10.40
C ARG A 148 -3.50 -14.40 10.42
N TRP A 149 -4.26 -14.59 11.50
CA TRP A 149 -5.60 -14.02 11.65
C TRP A 149 -5.55 -12.50 11.80
N VAL A 150 -4.63 -11.97 12.60
CA VAL A 150 -4.52 -10.52 12.81
C VAL A 150 -4.02 -9.83 11.54
N GLY A 151 -2.89 -10.26 10.98
CA GLY A 151 -2.31 -9.66 9.78
C GLY A 151 -3.21 -9.82 8.55
N GLY A 152 -3.72 -11.03 8.33
CA GLY A 152 -4.64 -11.34 7.24
C GLY A 152 -5.99 -10.64 7.41
N GLY A 153 -6.58 -10.68 8.60
CA GLY A 153 -7.88 -10.07 8.90
C GLY A 153 -7.85 -8.54 8.81
N LEU A 154 -6.82 -7.89 9.35
CA LEU A 154 -6.65 -6.43 9.20
C LEU A 154 -6.47 -6.05 7.73
N SER A 155 -5.67 -6.80 6.98
CA SER A 155 -5.48 -6.55 5.54
C SER A 155 -6.78 -6.72 4.75
N LEU A 156 -7.60 -7.72 5.11
CA LEU A 156 -8.90 -7.96 4.49
C LEU A 156 -9.90 -6.85 4.84
N PHE A 157 -9.92 -6.40 6.09
CA PHE A 157 -10.74 -5.27 6.53
C PHE A 157 -10.38 -4.00 5.75
N ILE A 158 -9.08 -3.70 5.61
CA ILE A 158 -8.60 -2.55 4.84
C ILE A 158 -8.99 -2.68 3.36
N ALA A 159 -8.83 -3.86 2.75
CA ALA A 159 -9.26 -4.09 1.37
C ALA A 159 -10.77 -3.87 1.19
N GLY A 160 -11.59 -4.37 2.12
CA GLY A 160 -13.04 -4.15 2.11
C GLY A 160 -13.41 -2.67 2.25
N TYR A 161 -12.78 -1.96 3.20
CA TYR A 161 -12.95 -0.52 3.38
C TYR A 161 -12.59 0.25 2.10
N LEU A 162 -11.43 -0.02 1.49
CA LEU A 162 -11.00 0.63 0.26
C LEU A 162 -11.94 0.32 -0.92
N THR A 163 -12.46 -0.90 -1.01
CA THR A 163 -13.43 -1.28 -2.05
C THR A 163 -14.74 -0.50 -1.91
N PHE A 164 -15.29 -0.45 -0.68
CA PHE A 164 -16.47 0.37 -0.37
C PHE A 164 -16.24 1.85 -0.68
N ARG A 165 -15.04 2.37 -0.37
CA ARG A 165 -14.65 3.74 -0.69
C ARG A 165 -14.55 4.00 -2.19
N ALA A 166 -13.95 3.10 -2.95
CA ALA A 166 -13.90 3.22 -4.41
C ALA A 166 -15.31 3.30 -5.01
N ALA A 167 -16.23 2.43 -4.56
CA ALA A 167 -17.62 2.42 -5.00
C ALA A 167 -18.36 3.72 -4.64
N THR A 168 -18.19 4.23 -3.42
CA THR A 168 -18.84 5.48 -2.99
C THR A 168 -18.31 6.71 -3.72
N ILE A 169 -17.00 6.79 -4.01
CA ILE A 169 -16.41 7.87 -4.81
C ILE A 169 -16.91 7.80 -6.27
N ALA A 170 -17.04 6.60 -6.83
CA ALA A 170 -17.56 6.42 -8.18
C ALA A 170 -19.05 6.82 -8.28
N ALA A 171 -19.84 6.55 -7.25
CA ALA A 171 -21.27 6.87 -7.22
C ALA A 171 -21.59 8.32 -6.84
N ASN A 172 -20.71 8.99 -6.08
CA ASN A 172 -20.97 10.33 -5.53
C ASN A 172 -19.78 11.26 -5.77
N PRO A 173 -19.78 12.05 -6.88
CA PRO A 173 -18.66 12.91 -7.23
C PRO A 173 -18.40 14.04 -6.22
N GLU A 174 -19.40 14.40 -5.42
CA GLU A 174 -19.29 15.39 -4.34
C GLU A 174 -18.49 14.87 -3.13
N ILE A 175 -18.35 13.55 -2.98
CA ILE A 175 -17.59 12.90 -1.91
C ILE A 175 -16.09 12.79 -2.29
N THR A 176 -15.62 13.63 -3.23
CA THR A 176 -14.21 13.72 -3.65
C THR A 176 -13.27 14.40 -2.65
N ALA A 177 -13.71 14.55 -1.39
CA ALA A 177 -12.81 14.95 -0.32
C ALA A 177 -11.65 13.94 -0.22
N PRO A 178 -10.38 14.40 -0.19
CA PRO A 178 -9.24 13.51 -0.07
C PRO A 178 -9.23 13.00 1.36
N LEU A 179 -9.81 11.85 1.60
CA LEU A 179 -9.45 11.04 2.76
C LEU A 179 -8.16 10.29 2.40
N ALA A 180 -7.06 11.05 2.29
CA ALA A 180 -5.71 10.52 2.41
C ALA A 180 -5.46 10.11 3.88
N GLY A 181 -6.30 9.22 4.40
CA GLY A 181 -6.27 8.84 5.81
C GLY A 181 -6.76 7.43 6.04
N GLY A 182 -7.12 6.69 4.99
CA GLY A 182 -7.40 5.26 5.04
C GLY A 182 -6.12 4.47 5.14
N VAL A 183 -5.42 4.66 6.28
CA VAL A 183 -4.55 3.72 6.97
C VAL A 183 -4.22 2.48 6.13
N TYR A 184 -3.19 2.64 5.29
CA TYR A 184 -2.58 1.54 4.55
C TYR A 184 -2.23 0.42 5.54
N GLY A 185 -2.26 -0.83 5.08
CA GLY A 185 -1.94 -2.05 5.86
C GLY A 185 -0.61 -2.07 6.61
N ALA A 186 0.16 -0.98 6.58
CA ALA A 186 1.34 -0.73 7.38
C ALA A 186 1.15 -1.02 8.88
N TRP A 187 -0.04 -0.81 9.48
CA TRP A 187 -0.27 -1.22 10.88
C TRP A 187 -0.34 -2.74 11.07
N ALA A 188 -0.88 -3.48 10.11
CA ALA A 188 -0.87 -4.94 10.14
C ALA A 188 0.57 -5.49 10.02
N TYR A 189 1.43 -4.80 9.26
CA TYR A 189 2.85 -5.14 9.14
C TYR A 189 3.66 -4.74 10.37
N VAL A 190 3.43 -3.56 10.95
CA VAL A 190 4.03 -3.13 12.22
C VAL A 190 3.63 -4.07 13.35
N ALA A 191 2.36 -4.49 13.40
CA ALA A 191 1.89 -5.52 14.31
C ALA A 191 2.65 -6.85 14.11
N LEU A 192 2.86 -7.27 12.85
CA LEU A 192 3.72 -8.42 12.54
C LEU A 192 5.15 -8.22 13.06
N ILE A 193 5.81 -7.10 12.78
CA ILE A 193 7.20 -6.82 13.21
C ILE A 193 7.36 -6.75 14.73
N VAL A 194 6.46 -6.04 15.41
CA VAL A 194 6.48 -5.88 16.88
C VAL A 194 6.27 -7.23 17.56
N TRP A 195 5.43 -8.11 16.99
CA TRP A 195 5.09 -9.41 17.59
C TRP A 195 5.83 -10.62 17.02
N THR A 196 6.68 -10.44 16.00
CA THR A 196 7.63 -11.47 15.54
C THR A 196 9.05 -11.27 16.09
N ARG A 197 9.24 -10.40 17.11
CA ARG A 197 10.43 -10.56 17.95
C ARG A 197 10.47 -12.02 18.40
N PRO A 198 11.60 -12.73 18.23
CA PRO A 198 11.67 -14.13 18.58
C PRO A 198 11.44 -14.23 20.10
N THR A 199 10.22 -14.54 20.50
CA THR A 199 10.04 -15.37 21.69
C THR A 199 10.74 -16.66 21.31
N ARG A 200 11.98 -16.82 21.80
CA ARG A 200 12.75 -18.05 21.72
C ARG A 200 11.82 -19.23 22.02
N TRP A 201 11.48 -20.02 21.00
CA TRP A 201 10.91 -21.36 21.11
C TRP A 201 11.35 -22.13 19.86
#